data_AF-A0A8S8Y0W1-F1
#
_entry.id   AF-A0A8S8Y0W1-F1
#
_cell.length_a   1.000
_cell.length_b   1.000
_cell.length_c   1.000
_cell.angle_alpha   90.00
_cell.angle_beta   90.00
_cell.angle_gamma   90.00
#
_symmetry.space_group_name_H-M   'P 1'
#
loop_
_entity.id
_entity.type
_entity.pdbx_description
1 polymer ?
#
loop_
_entity_poly.entity_id
_entity_poly.type
_entity_poly.pdbx_seq_one_letter_code
_entity_poly.pdbx_strand_id
1 'polypeptide(L)'
;MEVLTDDKQLEAYMQEAYVAPEKPLLVDEYLGNAIELDVDAVCDGQDVLIGAVMEHLEEAGIHSGDSTCFIPTQNVSQEILDQVEEWTRIIGLELGVIGCFNIQYAIKKDELFVLEVNPRGSRTFPFVAKSTGIPLARIAARLTMGDLLSDLNIPKRQEEAVAVKAPVFPFIKLRGLDPAPGPEMKSTGEVMGSHKNAAAAYLKARMATEIPVPTHGGVYLTVKDSDKDSIIPLAKSLREMEFDLYATRGTAAVLRERGGLEVNSAYRIAEQGSPDALDLMRDGKIQLIINTPTNSGGAVLDGNMMRRLAVELNIPFVTTMSGATMEVQAVAEMIKGLPEPRSLTIGTV
;
A
#
# COMPACT_ATOMS: atom_id res chain seq x y z
N MET A 1 1.21 -15.39 10.30
CA MET A 1 0.72 -15.65 8.93
C MET A 1 1.92 -15.59 8.02
N GLU A 2 2.06 -16.54 7.11
CA GLU A 2 3.22 -16.60 6.20
C GLU A 2 2.76 -17.08 4.83
N VAL A 3 3.38 -16.55 3.76
CA VAL A 3 3.13 -16.98 2.38
C VAL A 3 4.17 -18.04 2.03
N LEU A 4 3.71 -19.26 1.79
CA LEU A 4 4.56 -20.42 1.53
C LEU A 4 4.51 -20.77 0.04
N THR A 5 5.66 -21.08 -0.55
CA THR A 5 5.84 -21.26 -2.00
C THR A 5 6.30 -22.65 -2.40
N ASP A 6 6.75 -23.46 -1.45
CA ASP A 6 7.14 -24.85 -1.67
C ASP A 6 6.89 -25.74 -0.43
N ASP A 7 6.93 -27.06 -0.64
CA ASP A 7 6.70 -28.05 0.42
C ASP A 7 7.70 -27.95 1.57
N LYS A 8 8.94 -27.49 1.31
CA LYS A 8 9.95 -27.36 2.37
C LYS A 8 9.61 -26.22 3.33
N GLN A 9 9.10 -25.12 2.80
CA GLN A 9 8.59 -24.01 3.60
C GLN A 9 7.37 -24.44 4.43
N LEU A 10 6.47 -25.23 3.84
CA LEU A 10 5.34 -25.82 4.57
C LEU A 10 5.79 -26.73 5.71
N GLU A 11 6.71 -27.64 5.46
CA GLU A 11 7.26 -28.52 6.49
C GLU A 11 7.91 -27.73 7.63
N ALA A 12 8.69 -26.69 7.31
CA ALA A 12 9.31 -25.83 8.32
C ALA A 12 8.26 -25.07 9.14
N TYR A 13 7.27 -24.45 8.48
CA TYR A 13 6.19 -23.75 9.18
C TYR A 13 5.41 -24.68 10.12
N MET A 14 5.10 -25.90 9.68
CA MET A 14 4.38 -26.88 10.49
C MET A 14 5.15 -27.37 11.71
N GLN A 15 6.50 -27.30 11.72
CA GLN A 15 7.31 -27.61 12.90
C GLN A 15 7.22 -26.53 13.98
N GLU A 16 7.02 -25.27 13.58
CA GLU A 16 6.96 -24.12 14.47
C GLU A 16 5.51 -23.71 14.82
N ALA A 17 4.54 -24.09 13.99
CA ALA A 17 3.15 -23.69 14.13
C ALA A 17 2.53 -24.21 15.43
N TYR A 18 1.98 -23.31 16.23
CA TYR A 18 1.17 -23.66 17.38
C TYR A 18 -0.23 -24.08 16.93
N VAL A 19 -0.52 -25.37 16.97
CA VAL A 19 -1.84 -25.93 16.63
C VAL A 19 -2.62 -26.19 17.92
N ALA A 20 -3.71 -25.43 18.12
CA ALA A 20 -4.65 -25.67 19.22
C ALA A 20 -5.90 -26.40 18.70
N PRO A 21 -6.47 -27.37 19.45
CA PRO A 21 -7.65 -28.13 19.01
C PRO A 21 -8.85 -27.26 18.63
N GLU A 22 -8.98 -26.09 19.26
CA GLU A 22 -10.12 -25.19 19.10
C GLU A 22 -9.90 -24.10 18.02
N LYS A 23 -8.72 -24.07 17.39
CA LYS A 23 -8.39 -23.10 16.35
C LYS A 23 -7.76 -23.82 15.16
N PRO A 24 -8.52 -24.09 14.07
CA PRO A 24 -7.97 -24.74 12.90
C PRO A 24 -6.88 -23.87 12.27
N LEU A 25 -5.89 -24.52 11.67
CA LEU A 25 -4.97 -23.84 10.76
C LEU A 25 -5.71 -23.57 9.45
N LEU A 26 -5.83 -22.31 9.07
CA LEU A 26 -6.40 -21.90 7.79
C LEU A 26 -5.32 -21.98 6.71
N VAL A 27 -5.69 -22.51 5.55
CA VAL A 27 -4.82 -22.63 4.38
C VAL A 27 -5.61 -22.10 3.19
N ASP A 28 -5.10 -21.02 2.59
CA ASP A 28 -5.74 -20.28 1.52
C ASP A 28 -4.79 -20.12 0.33
N GLU A 29 -5.36 -20.03 -0.88
CA GLU A 29 -4.58 -19.71 -2.07
C GLU A 29 -4.11 -18.25 -2.01
N TYR A 30 -2.81 -18.03 -2.17
CA TYR A 30 -2.26 -16.67 -2.24
C TYR A 30 -2.64 -15.97 -3.55
N LEU A 31 -3.42 -14.91 -3.45
CA LEU A 31 -3.86 -14.07 -4.57
C LEU A 31 -2.77 -13.05 -4.98
N GLY A 32 -1.60 -13.54 -5.42
CA GLY A 32 -0.49 -12.67 -5.80
C GLY A 32 -0.83 -11.68 -6.93
N ASN A 33 -0.34 -10.44 -6.80
CA ASN A 33 -0.63 -9.27 -7.65
C ASN A 33 -2.12 -8.88 -7.71
N ALA A 34 -2.92 -9.25 -6.70
CA ALA A 34 -4.30 -8.78 -6.59
C ALA A 34 -4.35 -7.38 -5.95
N ILE A 35 -5.32 -6.57 -6.35
CA ILE A 35 -5.64 -5.29 -5.71
C ILE A 35 -6.45 -5.60 -4.45
N GLU A 36 -6.02 -5.11 -3.29
CA GLU A 36 -6.78 -5.24 -2.05
C GLU A 36 -7.69 -4.03 -1.85
N LEU A 37 -8.93 -4.29 -1.40
CA LEU A 37 -9.88 -3.26 -1.02
C LEU A 37 -10.27 -3.42 0.46
N ASP A 38 -10.40 -2.29 1.16
CA ASP A 38 -11.06 -2.22 2.45
C ASP A 38 -12.41 -1.51 2.29
N VAL A 39 -13.46 -2.03 2.91
CA VAL A 39 -14.79 -1.40 2.92
C VAL A 39 -15.24 -1.23 4.35
N ASP A 40 -15.40 0.03 4.77
CA ASP A 40 -15.99 0.35 6.07
C ASP A 40 -17.46 0.71 5.90
N ALA A 41 -18.31 0.03 6.65
CA ALA A 41 -19.76 0.18 6.58
C ALA A 41 -20.41 0.10 7.96
N VAL A 42 -21.66 0.54 8.04
CA VAL A 42 -22.50 0.41 9.23
C VAL A 42 -23.85 -0.18 8.84
N CYS A 43 -24.41 -1.02 9.72
CA CYS A 43 -25.67 -1.73 9.50
C CYS A 43 -26.61 -1.49 10.69
N ASP A 44 -27.92 -1.34 10.45
CA ASP A 44 -28.94 -1.26 11.50
C ASP A 44 -29.79 -2.55 11.63
N GLY A 45 -29.41 -3.59 10.88
CA GLY A 45 -30.13 -4.86 10.76
C GLY A 45 -31.19 -4.88 9.66
N GLN A 46 -31.46 -3.74 8.99
CA GLN A 46 -32.40 -3.63 7.87
C GLN A 46 -31.75 -3.06 6.62
N ASP A 47 -30.83 -2.11 6.78
CA ASP A 47 -30.08 -1.47 5.71
C ASP A 47 -28.61 -1.28 6.10
N VAL A 48 -27.78 -1.01 5.09
CA VAL A 48 -26.33 -0.84 5.21
C VAL A 48 -25.90 0.46 4.55
N LEU A 49 -25.25 1.32 5.34
CA LEU A 49 -24.55 2.50 4.86
C LEU A 49 -23.07 2.17 4.66
N ILE A 50 -22.65 2.15 3.40
CA ILE A 50 -21.24 2.06 3.02
C ILE A 50 -20.60 3.44 3.21
N GLY A 51 -19.60 3.52 4.07
CA GLY A 51 -18.88 4.78 4.30
C GLY A 51 -17.90 5.07 3.18
N ALA A 52 -17.01 4.13 2.89
CA ALA A 52 -16.09 4.22 1.75
C ALA A 52 -15.56 2.84 1.35
N VAL A 53 -15.27 2.71 0.06
CA VAL A 53 -14.39 1.69 -0.50
C VAL A 53 -13.01 2.32 -0.65
N MET A 54 -12.00 1.66 -0.08
CA MET A 54 -10.60 2.07 -0.08
C MET A 54 -9.82 1.12 -0.97
N GLU A 55 -9.04 1.65 -1.91
CA GLU A 55 -8.10 0.85 -2.72
C GLU A 55 -6.71 0.92 -2.12
N HIS A 56 -6.09 -0.22 -1.87
CA HIS A 56 -4.69 -0.27 -1.42
C HIS A 56 -3.75 -0.04 -2.60
N LEU A 57 -2.65 0.66 -2.34
CA LEU A 57 -1.57 0.84 -3.29
C LEU A 57 -0.78 -0.46 -3.44
N GLU A 58 -0.45 -1.08 -2.32
CA GLU A 58 0.24 -2.35 -2.24
C GLU A 58 -0.70 -3.50 -2.63
N GLU A 59 -0.12 -4.57 -3.16
CA GLU A 59 -0.87 -5.78 -3.53
C GLU A 59 -1.30 -6.59 -2.30
N ALA A 60 -2.35 -7.39 -2.46
CA ALA A 60 -2.79 -8.33 -1.45
C ALA A 60 -1.62 -9.24 -1.03
N GLY A 61 -1.40 -9.33 0.28
CA GLY A 61 -0.21 -9.96 0.87
C GLY A 61 0.65 -9.01 1.69
N ILE A 62 0.48 -7.69 1.48
CA ILE A 62 0.90 -6.68 2.44
C ILE A 62 -0.29 -6.36 3.33
N HIS A 63 -0.12 -6.51 4.63
CA HIS A 63 -1.20 -6.34 5.60
C HIS A 63 -1.82 -4.93 5.50
N SER A 64 -3.15 -4.83 5.44
CA SER A 64 -3.93 -3.58 5.31
C SER A 64 -3.47 -2.39 6.18
N GLY A 65 -3.06 -2.67 7.42
CA GLY A 65 -2.48 -1.67 8.34
C GLY A 65 -1.19 -1.01 7.83
N ASP A 66 -0.36 -1.76 7.10
CA ASP A 66 0.90 -1.33 6.49
C ASP A 66 0.73 -0.89 5.03
N SER A 67 -0.48 -0.95 4.49
CA SER A 67 -0.79 -0.46 3.14
C SER A 67 -1.08 1.04 3.15
N THR A 68 -0.64 1.72 2.10
CA THR A 68 -1.16 3.00 1.67
C THR A 68 -2.50 2.76 0.98
N CYS A 69 -3.52 3.58 1.25
CA CYS A 69 -4.81 3.41 0.58
C CYS A 69 -5.45 4.73 0.15
N PHE A 70 -6.32 4.64 -0.86
CA PHE A 70 -6.95 5.76 -1.56
C PHE A 70 -8.47 5.75 -1.37
N ILE A 71 -9.03 6.94 -1.14
CA ILE A 71 -10.48 7.22 -1.25
C ILE A 71 -10.64 8.43 -2.18
N PRO A 72 -11.42 8.36 -3.27
CA PRO A 72 -12.01 7.14 -3.83
C PRO A 72 -10.95 6.18 -4.39
N THR A 73 -11.38 5.00 -4.82
CA THR A 73 -10.55 4.07 -5.59
C THR A 73 -10.04 4.74 -6.88
N GLN A 74 -8.84 4.38 -7.33
CA GLN A 74 -8.15 4.95 -8.47
C GLN A 74 -8.18 4.04 -9.71
N ASN A 75 -8.11 2.72 -9.53
CA ASN A 75 -7.95 1.74 -10.61
C ASN A 75 -9.03 0.65 -10.62
N VAL A 76 -10.08 0.79 -9.82
CA VAL A 76 -11.20 -0.17 -9.76
C VAL A 76 -12.32 0.24 -10.73
N SER A 77 -12.80 -0.71 -11.53
CA SER A 77 -13.90 -0.47 -12.47
C SER A 77 -15.24 -0.29 -11.75
N GLN A 78 -16.18 0.45 -12.36
CA GLN A 78 -17.51 0.64 -11.78
C GLN A 78 -18.25 -0.69 -11.58
N GLU A 79 -18.08 -1.64 -12.51
CA GLU A 79 -18.69 -2.98 -12.41
C GLU A 79 -18.22 -3.74 -11.15
N ILE A 80 -16.94 -3.66 -10.82
CA ILE A 80 -16.42 -4.26 -9.57
C ILE A 80 -16.90 -3.49 -8.35
N LEU A 81 -16.96 -2.15 -8.41
CA LEU A 81 -17.49 -1.34 -7.30
C LEU A 81 -18.95 -1.68 -7.00
N ASP A 82 -19.77 -1.87 -8.04
CA ASP A 82 -21.18 -2.27 -7.88
C ASP A 82 -21.28 -3.65 -7.19
N GLN A 83 -20.42 -4.61 -7.56
CA GLN A 83 -20.32 -5.91 -6.90
C GLN A 83 -19.86 -5.80 -5.44
N VAL A 84 -18.85 -4.97 -5.16
CA VAL A 84 -18.37 -4.71 -3.80
C VAL A 84 -19.50 -4.16 -2.95
N GLU A 85 -20.26 -3.20 -3.48
CA GLU A 85 -21.41 -2.63 -2.79
C GLU A 85 -22.51 -3.67 -2.52
N GLU A 86 -22.88 -4.47 -3.53
CA GLU A 86 -23.88 -5.53 -3.40
C GLU A 86 -23.48 -6.54 -2.31
N TRP A 87 -22.27 -7.10 -2.42
CA TRP A 87 -21.78 -8.09 -1.46
C TRP A 87 -21.62 -7.50 -0.05
N THR A 88 -21.21 -6.23 0.08
CA THR A 88 -21.10 -5.58 1.38
C THR A 88 -22.47 -5.51 2.08
N ARG A 89 -23.53 -5.19 1.33
CA ARG A 89 -24.90 -5.16 1.87
C ARG A 89 -25.39 -6.55 2.25
N ILE A 90 -25.24 -7.54 1.36
CA ILE A 90 -25.65 -8.93 1.61
C ILE A 90 -24.95 -9.47 2.86
N ILE A 91 -23.63 -9.36 2.94
CA ILE A 91 -22.84 -9.89 4.05
C ILE A 91 -23.20 -9.20 5.37
N GLY A 92 -23.34 -7.87 5.37
CA GLY A 92 -23.69 -7.11 6.56
C GLY A 92 -25.04 -7.52 7.16
N LEU A 93 -26.04 -7.75 6.31
CA LEU A 93 -27.39 -8.18 6.71
C LEU A 93 -27.42 -9.65 7.16
N GLU A 94 -26.82 -10.55 6.39
CA GLU A 94 -26.83 -12.00 6.67
C GLU A 94 -26.03 -12.36 7.93
N LEU A 95 -24.98 -11.60 8.26
CA LEU A 95 -24.26 -11.74 9.53
C LEU A 95 -25.01 -11.10 10.72
N GLY A 96 -26.13 -10.42 10.49
CA GLY A 96 -26.92 -9.75 11.53
C GLY A 96 -26.16 -8.63 12.22
N VAL A 97 -25.31 -7.90 11.49
CA VAL A 97 -24.52 -6.79 12.04
C VAL A 97 -25.45 -5.66 12.49
N ILE A 98 -25.21 -5.12 13.69
CA ILE A 98 -25.79 -3.85 14.15
C ILE A 98 -24.64 -2.96 14.66
N GLY A 99 -24.43 -1.83 14.00
CA GLY A 99 -23.28 -0.95 14.22
C GLY A 99 -22.22 -1.09 13.13
N CYS A 100 -20.94 -1.10 13.51
CA CYS A 100 -19.82 -1.11 12.55
C CYS A 100 -19.47 -2.50 12.03
N PHE A 101 -19.06 -2.57 10.77
CA PHE A 101 -18.29 -3.69 10.24
C PHE A 101 -17.32 -3.22 9.15
N ASN A 102 -16.35 -4.07 8.87
CA ASN A 102 -15.38 -3.89 7.80
C ASN A 102 -15.27 -5.20 7.00
N ILE A 103 -15.12 -5.08 5.69
CA ILE A 103 -14.86 -6.22 4.80
C ILE A 103 -13.61 -5.91 3.98
N GLN A 104 -12.71 -6.89 3.90
CA GLN A 104 -11.57 -6.87 2.99
C GLN A 104 -11.87 -7.72 1.76
N TYR A 105 -11.65 -7.16 0.58
CA TYR A 105 -11.79 -7.83 -0.70
C TYR A 105 -10.45 -7.87 -1.43
N ALA A 106 -10.33 -8.78 -2.40
CA ALA A 106 -9.25 -8.78 -3.38
C ALA A 106 -9.80 -8.84 -4.80
N ILE A 107 -9.16 -8.14 -5.74
CA ILE A 107 -9.48 -8.19 -7.17
C ILE A 107 -8.32 -8.84 -7.91
N LYS A 108 -8.58 -9.95 -8.59
CA LYS A 108 -7.59 -10.65 -9.43
C LYS A 108 -8.20 -10.99 -10.77
N LYS A 109 -7.64 -10.46 -11.87
CA LYS A 109 -8.15 -10.67 -13.24
C LYS A 109 -9.66 -10.38 -13.39
N ASP A 110 -10.09 -9.25 -12.84
CA ASP A 110 -11.49 -8.79 -12.85
C ASP A 110 -12.47 -9.70 -12.07
N GLU A 111 -11.97 -10.57 -11.20
CA GLU A 111 -12.78 -11.36 -10.27
C GLU A 111 -12.62 -10.84 -8.84
N LEU A 112 -13.75 -10.68 -8.13
CA LEU A 112 -13.83 -10.17 -6.77
C LEU A 112 -13.87 -11.34 -5.76
N PHE A 113 -12.91 -11.34 -4.83
CA PHE A 113 -12.80 -12.31 -3.74
C PHE A 113 -13.06 -11.63 -2.41
N VAL A 114 -13.71 -12.33 -1.47
CA VAL A 114 -13.83 -11.90 -0.08
C VAL A 114 -12.69 -12.50 0.71
N LEU A 115 -11.92 -11.67 1.42
CA LEU A 115 -10.81 -12.11 2.26
C LEU A 115 -11.27 -12.37 3.69
N GLU A 116 -11.79 -11.34 4.35
CA GLU A 116 -12.30 -11.45 5.72
C GLU A 116 -13.40 -10.42 6.01
N VAL A 117 -14.20 -10.72 7.04
CA VAL A 117 -15.21 -9.81 7.57
C VAL A 117 -14.93 -9.58 9.06
N ASN A 118 -14.83 -8.31 9.43
CA ASN A 118 -14.64 -7.86 10.79
C ASN A 118 -15.94 -7.20 11.29
N PRO A 119 -16.79 -7.88 12.08
CA PRO A 119 -18.05 -7.32 12.61
C PRO A 119 -17.79 -6.36 13.78
N ARG A 120 -16.94 -5.35 13.54
CA ARG A 120 -16.52 -4.31 14.49
C ARG A 120 -15.98 -3.11 13.73
N GLY A 121 -15.74 -2.01 14.45
CA GLY A 121 -14.99 -0.88 13.91
C GLY A 121 -13.56 -1.31 13.53
N SER A 122 -13.13 -0.95 12.33
CA SER A 122 -11.76 -1.11 11.87
C SER A 122 -10.93 0.12 12.24
N ARG A 123 -9.60 0.03 12.03
CA ARG A 123 -8.68 1.16 12.23
C ARG A 123 -8.89 2.29 11.21
N THR A 124 -9.55 2.02 10.09
CA THR A 124 -9.75 2.98 8.99
C THR A 124 -10.98 3.88 9.17
N PHE A 125 -11.87 3.59 10.13
CA PHE A 125 -13.07 4.42 10.40
C PHE A 125 -12.76 5.92 10.59
N PRO A 126 -11.71 6.33 11.35
CA PRO A 126 -11.32 7.73 11.45
C PRO A 126 -10.91 8.32 10.10
N PHE A 127 -10.11 7.60 9.31
CA PHE A 127 -9.70 8.03 7.97
C PHE A 127 -10.89 8.19 7.03
N VAL A 128 -11.82 7.21 7.01
CA VAL A 128 -13.06 7.28 6.23
C VAL A 128 -13.91 8.47 6.64
N ALA A 129 -14.09 8.71 7.93
CA ALA A 129 -14.88 9.83 8.42
C ALA A 129 -14.28 11.19 8.06
N LYS A 130 -12.95 11.33 8.12
CA LYS A 130 -12.23 12.56 7.73
C LYS A 130 -12.23 12.79 6.23
N SER A 131 -12.20 11.72 5.43
CA SER A 131 -12.14 11.79 3.97
C SER A 131 -13.50 12.05 3.35
N THR A 132 -14.55 11.42 3.88
CA THR A 132 -15.92 11.50 3.33
C THR A 132 -16.79 12.56 4.01
N GLY A 133 -16.40 13.01 5.20
CA GLY A 133 -17.23 13.87 6.04
C GLY A 133 -18.37 13.15 6.76
N ILE A 134 -18.49 11.82 6.61
CA ILE A 134 -19.53 10.99 7.23
C ILE A 134 -19.00 10.45 8.58
N PRO A 135 -19.56 10.83 9.73
CA PRO A 135 -19.05 10.40 11.03
C PRO A 135 -19.52 8.98 11.38
N LEU A 136 -19.01 7.97 10.66
CA LEU A 136 -19.43 6.56 10.77
C LEU A 136 -19.48 6.04 12.22
N ALA A 137 -18.47 6.33 13.03
CA ALA A 137 -18.45 5.87 14.43
C ALA A 137 -19.62 6.44 15.25
N ARG A 138 -20.05 7.68 14.98
CA ARG A 138 -21.22 8.28 15.64
C ARG A 138 -22.52 7.67 15.13
N ILE A 139 -22.61 7.45 13.82
CA ILE A 139 -23.76 6.78 13.21
C ILE A 139 -23.91 5.39 13.81
N ALA A 140 -22.86 4.56 13.77
CA ALA A 140 -22.86 3.22 14.33
C ALA A 140 -23.27 3.18 15.81
N ALA A 141 -22.77 4.12 16.63
CA ALA A 141 -23.16 4.20 18.03
C ALA A 141 -24.66 4.46 18.22
N ARG A 142 -25.29 5.26 17.34
CA ARG A 142 -26.74 5.48 17.34
C ARG A 142 -27.49 4.22 16.91
N LEU A 143 -27.01 3.51 15.88
CA LEU A 143 -27.62 2.26 15.43
C LEU A 143 -27.59 1.19 16.52
N THR A 144 -26.48 1.04 17.24
CA THR A 144 -26.38 0.11 18.38
C THR A 144 -27.33 0.47 19.54
N MET A 145 -27.77 1.72 19.64
CA MET A 145 -28.77 2.17 20.62
C MET A 145 -30.22 2.00 20.14
N GLY A 146 -30.43 1.55 18.91
CA GLY A 146 -31.75 1.23 18.34
C GLY A 146 -32.30 2.23 17.34
N ASP A 147 -31.54 3.28 16.96
CA ASP A 147 -31.93 4.15 15.85
C ASP A 147 -31.80 3.40 14.51
N LEU A 148 -32.65 3.70 13.53
CA LEU A 148 -32.53 3.19 12.16
C LEU A 148 -31.78 4.19 11.27
N LEU A 149 -31.09 3.70 10.24
CA LEU A 149 -30.43 4.54 9.23
C LEU A 149 -31.40 5.53 8.58
N SER A 150 -32.66 5.11 8.36
CA SER A 150 -33.73 5.95 7.82
C SER A 150 -34.08 7.16 8.70
N ASP A 151 -33.78 7.09 9.99
CA ASP A 151 -34.13 8.12 10.99
C ASP A 151 -32.99 9.13 11.21
N LEU A 152 -31.81 8.84 10.66
CA LEU A 152 -30.61 9.66 10.83
C LEU A 152 -30.46 10.70 9.72
N ASN A 153 -30.13 11.93 10.09
CA ASN A 153 -29.72 12.96 9.14
C ASN A 153 -28.24 12.77 8.74
N ILE A 154 -27.99 11.83 7.82
CA ILE A 154 -26.63 11.49 7.36
C ILE A 154 -26.11 12.61 6.44
N PRO A 155 -24.91 13.20 6.72
CA PRO A 155 -24.32 14.22 5.88
C PRO A 155 -24.03 13.70 4.47
N LYS A 156 -24.17 14.58 3.47
CA LYS A 156 -23.76 14.25 2.10
C LYS A 156 -22.27 13.96 2.05
N ARG A 157 -21.90 12.86 1.37
CA ARG A 157 -20.52 12.47 1.11
C ARG A 157 -19.74 13.59 0.40
N GLN A 158 -18.51 13.81 0.84
CA GLN A 158 -17.54 14.67 0.18
C GLN A 158 -16.75 13.89 -0.87
N GLU A 159 -16.71 14.41 -2.09
CA GLU A 159 -16.12 13.74 -3.26
C GLU A 159 -15.16 14.65 -4.04
N GLU A 160 -14.87 15.85 -3.52
CA GLU A 160 -14.08 16.85 -4.25
C GLU A 160 -12.58 16.52 -4.33
N ALA A 161 -12.09 15.61 -3.50
CA ALA A 161 -10.66 15.34 -3.36
C ALA A 161 -10.42 13.85 -3.19
N VAL A 162 -9.24 13.43 -3.66
CA VAL A 162 -8.63 12.16 -3.30
C VAL A 162 -7.98 12.33 -1.92
N ALA A 163 -8.28 11.40 -1.04
CA ALA A 163 -7.64 11.23 0.25
C ALA A 163 -6.76 9.99 0.22
N VAL A 164 -5.55 10.11 0.76
CA VAL A 164 -4.56 9.04 0.84
C VAL A 164 -4.15 8.86 2.29
N LYS A 165 -4.26 7.64 2.79
CA LYS A 165 -3.65 7.23 4.06
C LYS A 165 -2.32 6.55 3.75
N ALA A 166 -1.26 6.92 4.47
CA ALA A 166 0.03 6.24 4.40
C ALA A 166 0.48 5.78 5.80
N PRO A 167 1.08 4.59 5.92
CA PRO A 167 1.61 4.07 7.19
C PRO A 167 2.91 4.78 7.60
N VAL A 168 3.20 4.81 8.90
CA VAL A 168 4.47 5.25 9.47
C VAL A 168 5.16 4.09 10.19
N PHE A 169 6.37 3.77 9.73
CA PHE A 169 7.13 2.61 10.20
C PHE A 169 8.21 2.97 11.23
N PRO A 170 8.39 2.17 12.29
CA PRO A 170 9.40 2.40 13.32
C PRO A 170 10.77 1.78 12.97
N PHE A 171 11.07 1.49 11.70
CA PHE A 171 12.25 0.69 11.31
C PHE A 171 13.59 1.25 11.80
N ILE A 172 13.70 2.57 11.95
CA ILE A 172 14.90 3.20 12.52
C ILE A 172 15.15 2.78 13.98
N LYS A 173 14.09 2.48 14.73
CA LYS A 173 14.15 2.03 16.13
C LYS A 173 14.34 0.53 16.27
N LEU A 174 13.84 -0.26 15.30
CA LEU A 174 13.88 -1.72 15.32
C LEU A 174 15.11 -2.27 14.61
N ARG A 175 16.22 -2.43 15.34
CA ARG A 175 17.45 -3.04 14.82
C ARG A 175 17.26 -4.55 14.66
N GLY A 176 17.75 -5.11 13.55
CA GLY A 176 17.69 -6.56 13.27
C GLY A 176 16.41 -7.04 12.57
N LEU A 177 15.42 -6.17 12.40
CA LEU A 177 14.23 -6.45 11.59
C LEU A 177 14.46 -6.04 10.13
N ASP A 178 14.00 -6.85 9.19
CA ASP A 178 13.93 -6.46 7.78
C ASP A 178 12.94 -5.30 7.59
N PRO A 179 13.38 -4.14 7.05
CA PRO A 179 12.50 -3.00 6.76
C PRO A 179 11.63 -3.24 5.52
N ALA A 180 10.83 -4.29 5.52
CA ALA A 180 9.90 -4.62 4.45
C ALA A 180 8.49 -4.88 5.00
N PRO A 181 7.44 -4.41 4.31
CA PRO A 181 6.08 -4.82 4.61
C PRO A 181 5.88 -6.31 4.29
N GLY A 182 4.87 -6.92 4.90
CA GLY A 182 4.51 -8.32 4.68
C GLY A 182 3.11 -8.61 5.24
N PRO A 183 2.74 -9.89 5.41
CA PRO A 183 1.41 -10.27 5.88
C PRO A 183 1.14 -9.95 7.35
N GLU A 184 2.17 -9.55 8.11
CA GLU A 184 2.04 -9.08 9.49
C GLU A 184 2.33 -7.57 9.56
N MET A 185 1.44 -6.84 10.26
CA MET A 185 1.52 -5.39 10.46
C MET A 185 2.73 -4.99 11.31
N LYS A 186 3.49 -4.00 10.84
CA LYS A 186 4.69 -3.45 11.50
C LYS A 186 4.62 -1.93 11.72
N SER A 187 3.69 -1.23 11.07
CA SER A 187 3.50 0.21 11.24
C SER A 187 2.98 0.56 12.64
N THR A 188 3.28 1.79 13.08
CA THR A 188 2.93 2.29 14.43
C THR A 188 1.96 3.46 14.41
N GLY A 189 1.73 4.03 13.24
CA GLY A 189 0.84 5.16 13.03
C GLY A 189 0.54 5.33 11.55
N GLU A 190 -0.24 6.36 11.25
CA GLU A 190 -0.68 6.68 9.90
C GLU A 190 -0.81 8.19 9.74
N VAL A 191 -0.70 8.64 8.50
CA VAL A 191 -0.88 10.03 8.09
C VAL A 191 -1.83 10.12 6.92
N MET A 192 -2.47 11.28 6.76
CA MET A 192 -3.43 11.54 5.71
C MET A 192 -2.98 12.72 4.84
N GLY A 193 -3.02 12.53 3.52
CA GLY A 193 -2.87 13.59 2.52
C GLY A 193 -4.14 13.72 1.69
N SER A 194 -4.51 14.94 1.29
CA SER A 194 -5.66 15.15 0.40
C SER A 194 -5.42 16.22 -0.66
N HIS A 195 -5.89 15.92 -1.87
CA HIS A 195 -5.80 16.81 -3.02
C HIS A 195 -6.76 16.38 -4.13
N LYS A 196 -7.11 17.27 -5.06
CA LYS A 196 -7.94 16.93 -6.24
C LYS A 196 -7.26 15.96 -7.21
N ASN A 197 -5.94 15.86 -7.13
CA ASN A 197 -5.10 14.99 -7.94
C ASN A 197 -4.47 13.93 -7.03
N ALA A 198 -4.54 12.66 -7.42
CA ALA A 198 -4.09 11.54 -6.61
C ALA A 198 -2.59 11.58 -6.29
N ALA A 199 -1.74 11.94 -7.25
CA ALA A 199 -0.30 12.07 -7.05
C ALA A 199 0.04 13.15 -6.04
N ALA A 200 -0.64 14.30 -6.09
CA ALA A 200 -0.45 15.36 -5.12
C ALA A 200 -1.03 15.01 -3.72
N ALA A 201 -2.11 14.22 -3.67
CA ALA A 201 -2.64 13.70 -2.39
C ALA A 201 -1.66 12.70 -1.76
N TYR A 202 -1.11 11.79 -2.57
CA TYR A 202 -0.07 10.86 -2.18
C TYR A 202 1.21 11.58 -1.75
N LEU A 203 1.67 12.60 -2.49
CA LEU A 203 2.81 13.45 -2.10
C LEU A 203 2.61 14.04 -0.70
N LYS A 204 1.42 14.60 -0.40
CA LYS A 204 1.14 15.14 0.94
C LYS A 204 1.20 14.06 2.02
N ALA A 205 0.62 12.88 1.77
CA ALA A 205 0.69 11.77 2.71
C ALA A 205 2.15 11.31 2.90
N ARG A 206 2.91 11.19 1.82
CA ARG A 206 4.32 10.79 1.81
C ARG A 206 5.23 11.76 2.54
N MET A 207 5.04 13.07 2.35
CA MET A 207 5.78 14.07 3.10
C MET A 207 5.47 14.00 4.61
N ALA A 208 4.22 13.70 4.96
CA ALA A 208 3.81 13.58 6.36
C ALA A 208 4.41 12.35 7.05
N THR A 209 4.94 11.35 6.33
CA THR A 209 5.71 10.25 6.92
C THR A 209 7.13 10.66 7.32
N GLU A 210 7.52 11.92 7.09
CA GLU A 210 8.85 12.50 7.36
C GLU A 210 10.02 11.83 6.62
N ILE A 211 9.72 11.00 5.61
CA ILE A 211 10.71 10.44 4.70
C ILE A 211 10.88 11.42 3.53
N PRO A 212 12.12 11.76 3.12
CA PRO A 212 12.36 12.68 2.01
C PRO A 212 11.69 12.23 0.72
N VAL A 213 11.21 13.19 -0.06
CA VAL A 213 10.81 13.00 -1.46
C VAL A 213 11.89 13.66 -2.31
N PRO A 214 12.71 12.88 -3.03
CA PRO A 214 13.88 13.40 -3.71
C PRO A 214 13.47 14.17 -4.96
N THR A 215 14.17 15.27 -5.26
CA THR A 215 13.94 16.09 -6.46
C THR A 215 15.15 16.13 -7.40
N HIS A 216 16.25 15.47 -7.01
CA HIS A 216 17.51 15.40 -7.75
C HIS A 216 18.33 14.20 -7.26
N GLY A 217 19.42 13.92 -7.98
CA GLY A 217 20.37 12.88 -7.63
C GLY A 217 20.12 11.57 -8.39
N GLY A 218 20.47 10.43 -7.80
CA GLY A 218 20.37 9.13 -8.46
C GLY A 218 19.23 8.26 -7.96
N VAL A 219 18.76 7.37 -8.83
CA VAL A 219 17.77 6.33 -8.52
C VAL A 219 18.39 4.97 -8.77
N TYR A 220 18.32 4.08 -7.77
CA TYR A 220 18.73 2.69 -7.91
C TYR A 220 17.54 1.81 -8.26
N LEU A 221 17.64 1.09 -9.38
CA LEU A 221 16.58 0.26 -9.96
C LEU A 221 17.01 -1.21 -9.94
N THR A 222 16.25 -2.05 -9.25
CA THR A 222 16.41 -3.50 -9.30
C THR A 222 15.02 -4.14 -9.27
N VAL A 223 14.64 -4.82 -10.34
CA VAL A 223 13.30 -5.39 -10.45
C VAL A 223 13.29 -6.86 -10.85
N LYS A 224 12.24 -7.57 -10.46
CA LYS A 224 12.00 -8.96 -10.87
C LYS A 224 11.71 -9.03 -12.37
N ASP A 225 11.88 -10.20 -12.96
CA ASP A 225 11.79 -10.36 -14.41
C ASP A 225 10.43 -9.96 -14.98
N SER A 226 9.33 -10.22 -14.26
CA SER A 226 7.98 -9.83 -14.66
C SER A 226 7.77 -8.31 -14.75
N ASP A 227 8.57 -7.53 -14.05
CA ASP A 227 8.38 -6.08 -13.86
C ASP A 227 9.30 -5.26 -14.77
N LYS A 228 10.18 -5.94 -15.53
CA LYS A 228 11.19 -5.31 -16.41
C LYS A 228 10.59 -4.46 -17.52
N ASP A 229 9.41 -4.80 -18.03
CA ASP A 229 8.74 -3.97 -19.03
C ASP A 229 8.02 -2.78 -18.36
N SER A 230 7.40 -3.00 -17.20
CA SER A 230 6.67 -1.99 -16.43
C SER A 230 7.58 -0.89 -15.84
N ILE A 231 8.86 -1.18 -15.58
CA ILE A 231 9.80 -0.19 -15.05
C ILE A 231 10.30 0.81 -16.11
N ILE A 232 10.22 0.48 -17.41
CA ILE A 232 10.70 1.33 -18.51
C ILE A 232 10.06 2.72 -18.51
N PRO A 233 8.72 2.87 -18.50
CA PRO A 233 8.08 4.20 -18.49
C PRO A 233 8.43 5.03 -17.24
N LEU A 234 8.59 4.37 -16.09
CA LEU A 234 9.00 5.04 -14.85
C LEU A 234 10.44 5.56 -14.95
N ALA A 235 11.35 4.74 -15.46
CA ALA A 235 12.74 5.13 -15.68
C ALA A 235 12.88 6.28 -16.71
N LYS A 236 12.04 6.30 -17.76
CA LYS A 236 11.95 7.42 -18.69
C LYS A 236 11.56 8.71 -17.99
N SER A 237 10.49 8.66 -17.18
CA SER A 237 10.02 9.82 -16.41
C SER A 237 11.08 10.34 -15.45
N LEU A 238 11.82 9.44 -14.78
CA LEU A 238 12.94 9.81 -13.91
C LEU A 238 14.09 10.49 -14.69
N ARG A 239 14.43 10.02 -15.89
CA ARG A 239 15.42 10.69 -16.75
C ARG A 239 14.96 12.05 -17.25
N GLU A 240 13.68 12.20 -17.57
CA GLU A 240 13.09 13.49 -17.96
C GLU A 240 13.13 14.49 -16.80
N MET A 241 13.10 14.01 -15.55
CA MET A 241 13.31 14.79 -14.33
C MET A 241 14.80 14.89 -13.94
N GLU A 242 15.72 14.60 -14.85
CA GLU A 242 17.17 14.74 -14.70
C GLU A 242 17.83 13.86 -13.61
N PHE A 243 17.18 12.77 -13.19
CA PHE A 243 17.80 11.82 -12.26
C PHE A 243 18.83 10.93 -12.95
N ASP A 244 19.93 10.63 -12.25
CA ASP A 244 20.88 9.60 -12.67
C ASP A 244 20.35 8.21 -12.40
N LEU A 245 20.39 7.32 -13.39
CA LEU A 245 19.90 5.95 -13.20
C LEU A 245 21.06 5.00 -12.91
N TYR A 246 20.90 4.21 -11.85
CA TYR A 246 21.75 3.09 -11.49
C TYR A 246 20.89 1.83 -11.48
N ALA A 247 21.36 0.73 -12.06
CA ALA A 247 20.56 -0.50 -12.07
C ALA A 247 21.41 -1.76 -12.04
N THR A 248 20.85 -2.83 -11.48
CA THR A 248 21.46 -4.17 -11.58
C THR A 248 21.52 -4.63 -13.03
N ARG A 249 22.48 -5.50 -13.35
CA ARG A 249 22.78 -5.91 -14.75
C ARG A 249 21.54 -6.29 -15.57
N GLY A 250 20.64 -7.10 -15.01
CA GLY A 250 19.43 -7.53 -15.69
C GLY A 250 18.43 -6.41 -15.96
N THR A 251 18.25 -5.49 -15.01
CA THR A 251 17.40 -4.30 -15.16
C THR A 251 18.04 -3.29 -16.12
N ALA A 252 19.34 -3.03 -15.99
CA ALA A 252 20.10 -2.13 -16.86
C ALA A 252 20.06 -2.55 -18.34
N ALA A 253 20.17 -3.85 -18.63
CA ALA A 253 20.09 -4.37 -19.99
C ALA A 253 18.76 -4.00 -20.65
N VAL A 254 17.63 -4.26 -19.98
CA VAL A 254 16.30 -3.95 -20.52
C VAL A 254 16.10 -2.44 -20.70
N LEU A 255 16.53 -1.63 -19.74
CA LEU A 255 16.41 -0.16 -19.83
C LEU A 255 17.22 0.41 -21.00
N ARG A 256 18.39 -0.15 -21.30
CA ARG A 256 19.20 0.26 -22.46
C ARG A 256 18.60 -0.25 -23.78
N GLU A 257 18.36 -1.55 -23.87
CA GLU A 257 17.96 -2.23 -25.13
C GLU A 257 16.55 -1.87 -25.57
N ARG A 258 15.59 -1.85 -24.63
CA ARG A 258 14.17 -1.58 -24.94
C ARG A 258 13.77 -0.15 -24.59
N GLY A 259 14.34 0.39 -23.52
CA GLY A 259 14.03 1.73 -23.05
C GLY A 259 14.76 2.85 -23.80
N GLY A 260 15.92 2.54 -24.40
CA GLY A 260 16.80 3.54 -25.03
C GLY A 260 17.41 4.51 -24.02
N LEU A 261 17.56 4.08 -22.75
CA LEU A 261 18.02 4.93 -21.65
C LEU A 261 19.49 4.72 -21.34
N GLU A 262 20.18 5.80 -21.02
CA GLU A 262 21.48 5.74 -20.37
C GLU A 262 21.30 5.38 -18.89
N VAL A 263 21.94 4.29 -18.48
CA VAL A 263 21.86 3.75 -17.12
C VAL A 263 23.24 3.28 -16.72
N ASN A 264 23.65 3.58 -15.50
CA ASN A 264 24.89 3.08 -14.89
C ASN A 264 24.66 1.67 -14.35
N SER A 265 25.52 0.71 -14.72
CA SER A 265 25.43 -0.64 -14.17
C SER A 265 25.98 -0.68 -12.75
N ALA A 266 25.28 -1.36 -11.86
CA ALA A 266 25.72 -1.70 -10.52
C ALA A 266 25.70 -3.21 -10.32
N TYR A 267 26.57 -3.71 -9.46
CA TYR A 267 26.58 -5.10 -9.03
C TYR A 267 25.46 -5.36 -8.02
N ARG A 268 25.03 -6.62 -7.92
CA ARG A 268 24.28 -7.07 -6.75
C ARG A 268 25.25 -7.26 -5.57
N ILE A 269 24.74 -7.12 -4.36
CA ILE A 269 25.57 -7.22 -3.14
C ILE A 269 26.20 -8.62 -3.04
N ALA A 270 25.43 -9.67 -3.34
CA ALA A 270 25.92 -11.05 -3.38
C ALA A 270 27.05 -11.31 -4.40
N GLU A 271 27.21 -10.44 -5.41
CA GLU A 271 28.24 -10.60 -6.43
C GLU A 271 29.62 -10.10 -5.96
N GLN A 272 29.69 -9.44 -4.80
CA GLN A 272 30.93 -8.89 -4.22
C GLN A 272 31.73 -7.99 -5.19
N GLY A 273 31.04 -7.37 -6.14
CA GLY A 273 31.60 -6.38 -7.06
C GLY A 273 31.27 -4.94 -6.64
N SER A 274 31.97 -3.95 -7.22
CA SER A 274 31.78 -2.53 -6.92
C SER A 274 31.67 -1.71 -8.23
N PRO A 275 30.78 -0.70 -8.32
CA PRO A 275 29.87 -0.25 -7.27
C PRO A 275 28.63 -1.15 -7.12
N ASP A 276 28.25 -1.45 -5.88
CA ASP A 276 26.96 -2.05 -5.52
C ASP A 276 25.99 -1.00 -4.94
N ALA A 277 24.79 -1.42 -4.51
CA ALA A 277 23.82 -0.51 -3.89
C ALA A 277 24.34 0.17 -2.61
N LEU A 278 25.13 -0.54 -1.80
CA LEU A 278 25.65 -0.04 -0.53
C LEU A 278 26.73 1.01 -0.76
N ASP A 279 27.62 0.77 -1.72
CA ASP A 279 28.65 1.71 -2.15
C ASP A 279 28.02 3.01 -2.65
N LEU A 280 27.06 2.91 -3.58
CA LEU A 280 26.40 4.05 -4.18
C LEU A 280 25.63 4.90 -3.16
N MET A 281 24.99 4.25 -2.17
CA MET A 281 24.32 4.96 -1.07
C MET A 281 25.32 5.69 -0.16
N ARG A 282 26.44 5.04 0.21
CA ARG A 282 27.48 5.64 1.06
C ARG A 282 28.21 6.79 0.37
N ASP A 283 28.37 6.69 -0.95
CA ASP A 283 28.91 7.75 -1.81
C ASP A 283 27.94 8.92 -2.01
N GLY A 284 26.68 8.82 -1.55
CA GLY A 284 25.65 9.84 -1.74
C GLY A 284 25.16 9.97 -3.18
N LYS A 285 25.34 8.92 -4.01
CA LYS A 285 24.93 8.92 -5.42
C LYS A 285 23.47 8.52 -5.65
N ILE A 286 22.80 7.95 -4.64
CA ILE A 286 21.40 7.52 -4.73
C ILE A 286 20.56 8.22 -3.68
N GLN A 287 19.39 8.71 -4.10
CA GLN A 287 18.38 9.37 -3.28
C GLN A 287 17.02 8.66 -3.34
N LEU A 288 16.85 7.66 -4.21
CA LEU A 288 15.65 6.82 -4.29
C LEU A 288 16.02 5.39 -4.67
N ILE A 289 15.34 4.41 -4.08
CA ILE A 289 15.50 3.00 -4.43
C ILE A 289 14.16 2.41 -4.88
N ILE A 290 14.14 1.79 -6.05
CA ILE A 290 13.02 0.98 -6.54
C ILE A 290 13.48 -0.47 -6.57
N ASN A 291 12.94 -1.28 -5.66
CA ASN A 291 13.35 -2.67 -5.47
C ASN A 291 12.13 -3.59 -5.38
N THR A 292 11.75 -4.25 -6.48
CA THR A 292 10.68 -5.27 -6.43
C THR A 292 11.31 -6.64 -6.13
N PRO A 293 11.19 -7.17 -4.91
CA PRO A 293 11.89 -8.40 -4.52
C PRO A 293 11.28 -9.64 -5.20
N THR A 294 12.07 -10.70 -5.28
CA THR A 294 11.59 -12.07 -5.54
C THR A 294 11.43 -12.83 -4.23
N ASN A 295 10.45 -13.73 -4.14
CA ASN A 295 10.10 -14.45 -2.90
C ASN A 295 11.12 -15.52 -2.46
N SER A 296 12.30 -15.63 -3.09
CA SER A 296 13.25 -16.70 -2.77
C SER A 296 14.72 -16.33 -3.04
N GLY A 297 15.61 -16.96 -2.26
CA GLY A 297 17.06 -17.02 -2.48
C GLY A 297 17.86 -15.79 -2.04
N GLY A 298 19.05 -15.61 -2.63
CA GLY A 298 20.00 -14.54 -2.29
C GLY A 298 19.49 -13.11 -2.53
N ALA A 299 18.43 -12.95 -3.35
CA ALA A 299 17.78 -11.66 -3.56
C ALA A 299 17.11 -11.10 -2.29
N VAL A 300 16.68 -11.98 -1.37
CA VAL A 300 16.09 -11.59 -0.09
C VAL A 300 17.15 -10.97 0.83
N LEU A 301 18.33 -11.60 0.93
CA LEU A 301 19.45 -11.13 1.74
C LEU A 301 20.00 -9.79 1.23
N ASP A 302 20.25 -9.68 -0.07
CA ASP A 302 20.68 -8.43 -0.71
C ASP A 302 19.65 -7.31 -0.47
N GLY A 303 18.37 -7.62 -0.66
CA GLY A 303 17.27 -6.68 -0.41
C GLY A 303 17.22 -6.20 1.04
N ASN A 304 17.40 -7.10 2.01
CA ASN A 304 17.41 -6.78 3.44
C ASN A 304 18.55 -5.82 3.79
N MET A 305 19.78 -6.14 3.36
CA MET A 305 20.97 -5.30 3.61
C MET A 305 20.80 -3.91 3.03
N MET A 306 20.29 -3.82 1.79
CA MET A 306 20.04 -2.55 1.11
C MET A 306 18.97 -1.72 1.82
N ARG A 307 17.79 -2.31 2.12
CA ARG A 307 16.70 -1.59 2.82
C ARG A 307 17.13 -1.12 4.20
N ARG A 308 17.92 -1.93 4.91
CA ARG A 308 18.46 -1.55 6.22
C ARG A 308 19.34 -0.30 6.14
N LEU A 309 20.28 -0.28 5.20
CA LEU A 309 21.13 0.90 5.00
C LEU A 309 20.32 2.12 4.51
N ALA A 310 19.32 1.90 3.65
CA ALA A 310 18.43 2.97 3.19
C ALA A 310 17.68 3.64 4.34
N VAL A 311 17.13 2.85 5.29
CA VAL A 311 16.53 3.38 6.52
C VAL A 311 17.53 4.20 7.35
N GLU A 312 18.78 3.71 7.48
CA GLU A 312 19.82 4.38 8.27
C GLU A 312 20.28 5.71 7.65
N LEU A 313 20.28 5.79 6.32
CA LEU A 313 20.64 6.98 5.55
C LEU A 313 19.45 7.88 5.21
N ASN A 314 18.23 7.52 5.66
CA ASN A 314 16.99 8.21 5.34
C ASN A 314 16.73 8.33 3.82
N ILE A 315 17.08 7.28 3.07
CA ILE A 315 16.82 7.16 1.63
C ILE A 315 15.49 6.42 1.43
N PRO A 316 14.49 7.04 0.77
CA PRO A 316 13.23 6.38 0.47
C PRO A 316 13.45 5.17 -0.44
N PHE A 317 12.66 4.12 -0.19
CA PHE A 317 12.60 2.96 -1.06
C PHE A 317 11.17 2.46 -1.21
N VAL A 318 10.88 1.90 -2.37
CA VAL A 318 9.60 1.27 -2.70
C VAL A 318 9.82 -0.17 -3.12
N THR A 319 8.90 -1.04 -2.70
CA THR A 319 9.03 -2.49 -2.91
C THR A 319 8.03 -3.10 -3.90
N THR A 320 7.16 -2.28 -4.48
CA THR A 320 6.12 -2.70 -5.43
C THR A 320 6.12 -1.79 -6.66
N MET A 321 5.62 -2.30 -7.80
CA MET A 321 5.51 -1.49 -9.02
C MET A 321 4.44 -0.39 -8.93
N SER A 322 3.36 -0.64 -8.19
CA SER A 322 2.33 0.35 -7.89
C SER A 322 2.91 1.48 -7.02
N GLY A 323 3.65 1.12 -5.96
CA GLY A 323 4.38 2.07 -5.13
C GLY A 323 5.40 2.88 -5.92
N ALA A 324 6.16 2.23 -6.82
CA ALA A 324 7.08 2.91 -7.72
C ALA A 324 6.40 3.90 -8.65
N THR A 325 5.23 3.55 -9.19
CA THR A 325 4.44 4.44 -10.04
C THR A 325 4.02 5.69 -9.27
N MET A 326 3.48 5.53 -8.07
CA MET A 326 3.04 6.66 -7.25
C MET A 326 4.21 7.50 -6.74
N GLU A 327 5.34 6.89 -6.39
CA GLU A 327 6.54 7.63 -5.93
C GLU A 327 7.11 8.49 -7.06
N VAL A 328 7.21 7.97 -8.29
CA VAL A 328 7.66 8.76 -9.46
C VAL A 328 6.70 9.92 -9.76
N GLN A 329 5.39 9.70 -9.64
CA GLN A 329 4.41 10.77 -9.79
C GLN A 329 4.49 11.81 -8.67
N ALA A 330 4.71 11.39 -7.41
CA ALA A 330 4.94 12.32 -6.30
C ALA A 330 6.20 13.14 -6.47
N VAL A 331 7.29 12.56 -6.97
CA VAL A 331 8.51 13.30 -7.32
C VAL A 331 8.22 14.37 -8.38
N ALA A 332 7.45 14.02 -9.42
CA ALA A 332 7.05 14.97 -10.45
C ALA A 332 6.20 16.12 -9.89
N GLU A 333 5.28 15.84 -8.97
CA GLU A 333 4.50 16.88 -8.28
C GLU A 333 5.38 17.73 -7.35
N MET A 334 6.33 17.12 -6.63
CA MET A 334 7.26 17.81 -5.74
C MET A 334 8.14 18.81 -6.50
N ILE A 335 8.58 18.45 -7.72
CA ILE A 335 9.36 19.33 -8.60
C ILE A 335 8.53 20.54 -9.06
N LYS A 336 7.22 20.38 -9.27
CA LYS A 336 6.33 21.51 -9.60
C LYS A 336 6.13 22.46 -8.41
N GLY A 337 6.20 21.93 -7.18
CA GLY A 337 6.12 22.69 -5.95
C GLY A 337 5.19 22.04 -4.92
N LEU A 338 5.22 22.56 -3.69
CA LEU A 338 4.39 22.05 -2.60
C LEU A 338 2.92 22.38 -2.84
N PRO A 339 2.00 21.39 -2.81
CA PRO A 339 0.60 21.69 -3.01
C PRO A 339 0.02 22.40 -1.77
N GLU A 340 -0.76 23.45 -2.01
CA GLU A 340 -1.33 24.31 -0.97
C GLU A 340 -2.18 23.54 0.07
N PRO A 341 -2.08 23.89 1.38
CA PRO A 341 -2.91 23.31 2.41
C PRO A 341 -4.38 23.77 2.27
N ARG A 342 -5.31 22.87 2.60
CA ARG A 342 -6.75 23.15 2.62
C ARG A 342 -7.34 22.65 3.94
N SER A 343 -8.19 23.46 4.57
CA SER A 343 -8.93 23.02 5.76
C SER A 343 -9.94 21.94 5.40
N LEU A 344 -10.05 20.92 6.24
CA LEU A 344 -11.12 19.92 6.17
C LEU A 344 -12.35 20.43 6.93
N THR A 345 -13.53 20.22 6.35
CA THR A 345 -14.82 20.46 7.00
C THR A 345 -15.46 19.10 7.24
N ILE A 346 -15.91 18.78 8.45
CA ILE A 346 -16.53 17.48 8.76
C ILE A 346 -17.95 17.72 9.23
N GLY A 347 -18.90 16.96 8.69
CA GLY A 347 -20.31 17.07 9.08
C GLY A 347 -20.54 16.68 10.53
N THR A 348 -21.59 17.22 11.13
CA THR A 348 -22.12 16.78 12.43
C THR A 348 -23.40 16.00 12.19
N VAL A 349 -23.50 14.81 12.79
CA VAL A 349 -24.72 13.98 12.87
C VAL A 349 -25.42 14.20 14.20
#